data_AF-A0A3R7VER9-F1
#
_entry.id   AF-A0A3R7VER9-F1
#
_cell.length_a   1.000
_cell.length_b   1.000
_cell.length_c   1.000
_cell.angle_alpha   90.00
_cell.angle_beta   90.00
_cell.angle_gamma   90.00
#
_symmetry.space_group_name_H-M   'P 1'
#
loop_
_entity.id
_entity.type
_entity.pdbx_description
1 polymer ?
#
loop_
_entity_poly.entity_id
_entity_poly.type
_entity_poly.pdbx_seq_one_letter_code
_entity_poly.pdbx_strand_id
1 'polypeptide(L)'
;MAFLTLTAEPLAAQYEFTSFTVIESIVPGGLGRSRIITASETRNHTDFETGSIEGGRNKSSRKDIRVKDYEEIKLLNFYSMAGIRFENIAANDAIINSKVNAMMADNWELISVNSGVESDAGEKDGNGIFVTRFYFKRKK
;
A
#
# COMPACT_ATOMS: atom_id res chain seq x y z
N MET A 1 -53.93 -5.08 -12.41
CA MET A 1 -52.53 -5.58 -12.39
C MET A 1 -51.62 -4.38 -12.31
N ALA A 2 -50.92 -4.18 -11.19
CA ALA A 2 -49.91 -3.15 -11.05
C ALA A 2 -48.57 -3.74 -11.50
N PHE A 3 -47.98 -3.18 -12.56
CA PHE A 3 -46.63 -3.53 -12.99
C PHE A 3 -45.64 -2.77 -12.11
N LEU A 4 -44.88 -3.52 -11.30
CA LEU A 4 -43.74 -2.98 -10.58
C LEU A 4 -42.57 -2.87 -11.58
N THR A 5 -42.34 -1.66 -12.09
CA THR A 5 -41.15 -1.35 -12.89
C THR A 5 -39.92 -1.32 -11.97
N LEU A 6 -39.11 -2.37 -12.01
CA LEU A 6 -37.81 -2.42 -11.35
C LEU A 6 -36.82 -1.62 -12.21
N THR A 7 -36.53 -0.38 -11.84
CA THR A 7 -35.43 0.39 -12.44
C THR A 7 -34.13 -0.25 -11.97
N ALA A 8 -33.44 -0.97 -12.85
CA ALA A 8 -32.09 -1.44 -12.59
C ALA A 8 -31.18 -0.20 -12.48
N GLU A 9 -30.81 0.18 -11.26
CA GLU A 9 -29.76 1.17 -11.08
C GLU A 9 -28.47 0.66 -11.78
N PRO A 10 -27.69 1.54 -12.42
CA PRO A 10 -26.41 1.15 -12.97
C PRO A 10 -25.59 0.50 -11.85
N LEU A 11 -24.89 -0.59 -12.16
CA LEU A 11 -24.02 -1.29 -11.21
C LEU A 11 -22.84 -0.37 -10.86
N ALA A 12 -23.09 0.66 -10.05
CA ALA A 12 -22.05 1.39 -9.36
C ALA A 12 -21.20 0.35 -8.64
N ALA A 13 -19.88 0.48 -8.70
CA ALA A 13 -18.97 -0.51 -8.12
C ALA A 13 -19.43 -0.84 -6.69
N GLN A 14 -19.96 -2.05 -6.50
CA GLN A 14 -20.57 -2.51 -5.25
C GLN A 14 -19.54 -2.54 -4.12
N TYR A 15 -18.26 -2.55 -4.48
CA TYR A 15 -17.14 -2.59 -3.58
C TYR A 15 -16.30 -1.33 -3.72
N GLU A 16 -15.76 -0.88 -2.60
CA GLU A 16 -14.61 0.00 -2.56
C GLU A 16 -13.33 -0.80 -2.26
N PHE A 17 -12.19 -0.20 -2.58
CA PHE A 17 -10.88 -0.84 -2.54
C PHE A 17 -9.89 0.03 -1.77
N THR A 18 -9.00 -0.62 -1.03
CA THR A 18 -7.88 0.04 -0.37
C THR A 18 -6.67 -0.89 -0.26
N SER A 19 -5.53 -0.32 0.12
CA SER A 19 -4.31 -1.08 0.36
C SER A 19 -3.40 -0.36 1.34
N PHE A 20 -2.54 -1.11 2.01
CA PHE A 20 -1.36 -0.56 2.67
C PHE A 20 -0.10 -1.28 2.19
N THR A 21 1.04 -0.60 2.29
CA THR A 21 2.34 -1.12 1.86
C THR A 21 3.27 -1.24 3.06
N VAL A 22 3.84 -2.41 3.25
CA VAL A 22 4.92 -2.69 4.19
C VAL A 22 6.24 -2.58 3.44
N ILE A 23 7.15 -1.77 3.95
CA ILE A 23 8.51 -1.60 3.45
C ILE A 23 9.45 -2.07 4.54
N GLU A 24 10.28 -3.06 4.27
CA GLU A 24 11.26 -3.59 5.20
C GLU A 24 12.65 -3.45 4.60
N SER A 25 13.51 -2.77 5.34
CA SER A 25 14.81 -2.35 4.85
C SER A 25 15.89 -3.30 5.34
N ILE A 26 16.66 -3.81 4.39
CA ILE A 26 17.88 -4.58 4.61
C ILE A 26 19.03 -3.63 4.34
N VAL A 27 19.33 -2.78 5.32
CA VAL A 27 20.49 -1.90 5.27
C VAL A 27 21.49 -2.39 6.31
N PRO A 28 22.74 -2.72 5.90
CA PRO A 28 23.77 -3.14 6.83
C PRO A 28 23.97 -2.10 7.93
N GLY A 29 24.15 -2.57 9.17
CA GLY A 29 24.26 -1.70 10.34
C GLY A 29 22.93 -1.12 10.86
N GLY A 30 21.79 -1.47 10.27
CA GLY A 30 20.48 -1.18 10.84
C GLY A 30 20.01 0.27 10.69
N LEU A 31 20.55 1.02 9.73
CA LEU A 31 20.14 2.39 9.40
C LEU A 31 18.88 2.46 8.50
N GLY A 32 18.34 1.30 8.14
CA GLY A 32 17.11 1.17 7.37
C GLY A 32 15.92 1.84 8.06
N ARG A 33 14.86 2.13 7.30
CA ARG A 33 13.66 2.77 7.83
C ARG A 33 12.40 2.02 7.48
N SER A 34 12.29 0.82 8.03
CA SER A 34 11.14 -0.07 7.84
C SER A 34 9.85 0.58 8.35
N ARG A 35 8.75 0.43 7.61
CA ARG A 35 7.47 1.11 7.87
C ARG A 35 6.29 0.44 7.18
N ILE A 36 5.10 0.63 7.75
CA ILE A 36 3.82 0.46 7.06
C ILE A 36 3.35 1.84 6.61
N ILE A 37 2.98 1.98 5.34
CA ILE A 37 2.40 3.19 4.75
C ILE A 37 0.98 2.92 4.30
N THR A 38 0.05 3.75 4.75
CA THR A 38 -1.35 3.77 4.28
C THR A 38 -1.70 5.16 3.79
N ALA A 39 -2.29 5.28 2.60
CA ALA A 39 -2.73 6.57 2.09
C ALA A 39 -3.95 7.05 2.90
N SER A 40 -3.91 8.30 3.38
CA SER A 40 -5.02 8.89 4.15
C SER A 40 -5.98 9.73 3.30
N GLU A 41 -5.58 10.08 2.07
CA GLU A 41 -6.39 10.87 1.13
C GLU A 41 -6.70 10.09 -0.15
N THR A 42 -7.88 10.34 -0.72
CA THR A 42 -8.27 9.81 -2.03
C THR A 42 -7.82 10.77 -3.12
N ARG A 43 -7.26 10.24 -4.20
CA ARG A 43 -6.91 10.99 -5.43
C ARG A 43 -7.65 10.37 -6.60
N ASN A 44 -8.13 11.21 -7.53
CA ASN A 44 -8.71 10.70 -8.77
C ASN A 44 -7.59 10.49 -9.80
N HIS A 45 -7.48 9.26 -10.31
CA HIS A 45 -6.47 8.92 -11.31
C HIS A 45 -6.62 9.73 -12.61
N THR A 46 -7.85 10.12 -12.97
CA THR A 46 -8.14 10.88 -14.21
C THR A 46 -7.46 12.25 -14.24
N ASP A 47 -7.18 12.84 -13.08
CA ASP A 47 -6.48 14.13 -12.97
C ASP A 47 -5.03 14.05 -13.49
N PHE A 48 -4.48 12.84 -13.59
CA PHE A 48 -3.09 12.56 -13.95
C PHE A 48 -2.97 11.77 -15.27
N GLU A 49 -4.08 11.46 -15.95
CA GLU A 49 -4.08 10.77 -17.24
C GLU A 49 -3.66 11.70 -18.38
N THR A 50 -2.86 11.20 -19.31
CA THR A 50 -2.52 11.92 -20.54
C THR A 50 -3.51 11.54 -21.63
N GLY A 51 -4.51 12.40 -21.91
CA GLY A 51 -5.48 12.19 -22.99
C GLY A 51 -6.93 12.60 -22.68
N SER A 52 -7.26 12.92 -21.43
CA SER A 52 -8.66 13.10 -20.98
C SER A 52 -9.25 14.52 -21.22
N ILE A 53 -8.61 15.34 -22.05
CA ILE A 53 -9.11 16.67 -22.43
C ILE A 53 -8.89 16.84 -23.95
N GLU A 54 -9.94 17.30 -24.65
CA GLU A 54 -9.85 17.78 -26.02
C GLU A 54 -8.65 18.74 -26.18
N GLY A 55 -7.57 18.26 -26.81
CA GLY A 55 -6.53 19.10 -27.40
C GLY A 55 -5.19 19.25 -26.66
N GLY A 56 -4.83 18.46 -25.64
CA GLY A 56 -3.50 18.65 -25.03
C GLY A 56 -2.94 17.58 -24.09
N ARG A 57 -1.61 17.67 -23.88
CA ARG A 57 -0.85 16.86 -22.92
C ARG A 57 -1.15 17.31 -21.48
N ASN A 58 -1.34 16.35 -20.58
CA ASN A 58 -1.53 16.62 -19.16
C ASN A 58 -0.32 17.40 -18.58
N LYS A 59 -0.59 18.51 -17.88
CA LYS A 59 0.42 19.41 -17.29
C LYS A 59 0.68 19.15 -15.81
N SER A 60 -0.03 18.21 -15.18
CA SER A 60 0.20 17.81 -13.81
C SER A 60 1.65 17.36 -13.63
N SER A 61 2.24 17.75 -12.51
CA SER A 61 3.60 17.41 -12.17
C SER A 61 3.62 16.22 -11.21
N ARG A 62 4.77 15.53 -11.13
CA ARG A 62 4.99 14.51 -10.10
C ARG A 62 4.87 15.07 -8.68
N LYS A 63 5.02 16.38 -8.48
CA LYS A 63 4.81 17.00 -7.17
C LYS A 63 3.34 17.00 -6.78
N ASP A 64 2.45 17.18 -7.76
CA ASP A 64 1.01 17.20 -7.55
C ASP A 64 0.48 15.81 -7.22
N ILE A 65 1.15 14.73 -7.67
CA ILE A 65 0.83 13.33 -7.31
C ILE A 65 1.23 13.00 -5.86
N ARG A 66 2.26 13.65 -5.30
CA ARG A 66 2.77 13.31 -3.96
C ARG A 66 1.70 13.60 -2.91
N VAL A 67 1.38 12.58 -2.11
CA VAL A 67 0.55 12.68 -0.91
C VAL A 67 1.46 13.04 0.26
N LYS A 68 1.14 14.13 0.96
CA LYS A 68 1.89 14.53 2.17
C LYS A 68 1.27 13.97 3.45
N ASP A 69 -0.04 13.74 3.43
CA ASP A 69 -0.79 13.21 4.57
C ASP A 69 -1.05 11.72 4.35
N TYR A 70 -0.23 10.89 5.01
CA TYR A 70 -0.37 9.45 5.03
C TYR A 70 -0.10 8.92 6.44
N GLU A 71 -0.71 7.79 6.78
CA GLU A 71 -0.41 7.07 8.01
C GLU A 71 0.91 6.33 7.86
N GLU A 72 1.79 6.50 8.84
CA GLU A 72 3.05 5.76 8.97
C GLU A 72 3.11 5.02 10.30
N ILE A 73 3.25 3.70 10.24
CA ILE A 73 3.58 2.87 11.41
C ILE A 73 5.03 2.44 11.28
N LYS A 74 5.86 2.74 12.28
CA LYS A 74 7.28 2.36 12.28
C LYS A 74 7.43 0.87 12.51
N LEU A 75 8.35 0.26 11.77
CA LEU A 75 8.78 -1.13 11.95
C LEU A 75 10.28 -1.18 12.27
N LEU A 76 10.72 -2.33 12.77
CA LEU A 76 12.13 -2.60 13.06
C LEU A 76 12.84 -3.14 11.82
N ASN A 77 14.14 -2.90 11.72
CA ASN A 77 14.95 -3.42 10.62
C ASN A 77 15.28 -4.89 10.82
N PHE A 78 15.37 -5.65 9.72
CA PHE A 78 15.73 -7.06 9.78
C PHE A 78 17.20 -7.30 10.13
N TYR A 79 18.08 -6.34 9.84
CA TYR A 79 19.53 -6.50 10.01
C TYR A 79 20.12 -5.51 10.99
N SER A 80 21.19 -5.96 11.63
CA SER A 80 22.13 -5.17 12.43
C SER A 80 23.55 -5.47 11.96
N MET A 81 24.57 -4.85 12.58
CA MET A 81 25.97 -5.21 12.32
C MET A 81 26.28 -6.69 12.65
N ALA A 82 25.52 -7.32 13.55
CA ALA A 82 25.69 -8.72 13.94
C ALA A 82 24.91 -9.72 13.06
N GLY A 83 24.17 -9.24 12.06
CA GLY A 83 23.32 -10.06 11.19
C GLY A 83 21.82 -9.89 11.47
N ILE A 84 21.05 -10.92 11.11
CA ILE A 84 19.58 -10.92 11.16
C ILE A 84 19.07 -10.85 12.61
N ARG A 85 18.05 -10.02 12.83
CA ARG A 85 17.38 -9.81 14.12
C ARG A 85 16.00 -10.47 14.11
N PHE A 86 15.93 -11.75 14.46
CA PHE A 86 14.67 -12.52 14.45
C PHE A 86 13.60 -11.92 15.38
N GLU A 87 13.99 -11.35 16.52
CA GLU A 87 13.07 -10.64 17.42
C GLU A 87 12.39 -9.45 16.74
N ASN A 88 13.13 -8.73 15.88
CA ASN A 88 12.58 -7.61 15.13
C ASN A 88 11.54 -8.09 14.12
N ILE A 89 11.80 -9.22 13.47
CA ILE A 89 10.85 -9.86 12.53
C ILE A 89 9.57 -10.22 13.28
N ALA A 90 9.68 -10.94 14.41
CA ALA A 90 8.52 -11.33 15.21
C ALA A 90 7.71 -10.11 15.73
N ALA A 91 8.39 -9.04 16.12
CA ALA A 91 7.73 -7.80 16.52
C ALA A 91 7.01 -7.11 15.34
N ASN A 92 7.63 -7.07 14.16
CA ASN A 92 7.00 -6.55 12.95
C ASN A 92 5.76 -7.36 12.57
N ASP A 93 5.84 -8.70 12.62
CA ASP A 93 4.72 -9.60 12.33
C ASP A 93 3.53 -9.30 13.26
N ALA A 94 3.79 -9.10 14.56
CA ALA A 94 2.73 -8.74 15.50
C ALA A 94 2.05 -7.41 15.14
N ILE A 95 2.81 -6.41 14.69
CA ILE A 95 2.27 -5.12 14.24
C ILE A 95 1.47 -5.27 12.94
N ILE A 96 1.98 -6.00 11.96
CA ILE A 96 1.31 -6.25 10.68
C ILE A 96 -0.01 -7.01 10.92
N ASN A 97 0.03 -8.07 11.73
CA ASN A 97 -1.17 -8.83 12.11
C ASN A 97 -2.21 -7.94 12.79
N SER A 98 -1.77 -7.06 13.70
CA SER A 98 -2.65 -6.09 14.35
C SER A 98 -3.36 -5.17 13.33
N LYS A 99 -2.62 -4.63 12.34
CA LYS A 99 -3.20 -3.80 11.28
C LYS A 99 -4.17 -4.58 10.39
N VAL A 100 -3.82 -5.80 9.98
CA VAL A 100 -4.72 -6.66 9.17
C VAL A 100 -6.00 -6.98 9.94
N ASN A 101 -5.89 -7.34 11.21
CA ASN A 101 -7.04 -7.62 12.06
C ASN A 101 -7.95 -6.39 12.22
N ALA A 102 -7.38 -5.19 12.39
CA ALA A 102 -8.14 -3.95 12.44
C ALA A 102 -8.90 -3.71 11.12
N MET A 103 -8.26 -3.90 9.96
CA MET A 103 -8.92 -3.80 8.65
C MET A 103 -10.09 -4.78 8.55
N MET A 104 -9.88 -6.05 8.95
CA MET A 104 -10.93 -7.06 8.93
C MET A 104 -12.09 -6.76 9.88
N ALA A 105 -11.81 -6.20 11.06
CA ALA A 105 -12.83 -5.74 12.00
C ALA A 105 -13.67 -4.59 11.41
N ASP A 106 -13.08 -3.77 10.55
CA ASP A 106 -13.74 -2.71 9.79
C ASP A 106 -14.42 -3.22 8.49
N ASN A 107 -14.70 -4.53 8.43
CA ASN A 107 -15.33 -5.25 7.32
C ASN A 107 -14.56 -5.23 5.99
N TRP A 108 -13.25 -4.97 6.03
CA TRP A 108 -12.40 -5.16 4.87
C TRP A 108 -12.03 -6.62 4.66
N GLU A 109 -12.33 -7.16 3.48
CA GLU A 109 -11.90 -8.48 3.04
C GLU A 109 -10.49 -8.37 2.46
N LEU A 110 -9.51 -9.08 3.05
CA LEU A 110 -8.19 -9.24 2.45
C LEU A 110 -8.31 -10.12 1.20
N ILE A 111 -7.98 -9.57 0.04
CA ILE A 111 -8.17 -10.25 -1.25
C ILE A 111 -6.87 -10.63 -1.94
N SER A 112 -5.75 -9.99 -1.61
CA SER A 112 -4.45 -10.33 -2.15
C SER A 112 -3.32 -9.80 -1.27
N VAL A 113 -2.21 -10.54 -1.26
CA VAL A 113 -0.93 -10.10 -0.70
C VAL A 113 0.13 -10.31 -1.76
N ASN A 114 0.85 -9.25 -2.10
CA ASN A 114 1.87 -9.27 -3.15
C ASN A 114 3.18 -8.75 -2.58
N SER A 115 4.26 -9.53 -2.73
CA SER A 115 5.59 -9.14 -2.29
C SER A 115 6.54 -8.98 -3.47
N GLY A 116 7.48 -8.06 -3.34
CA GLY A 116 8.59 -7.84 -4.26
C GLY A 116 9.86 -7.53 -3.47
N VAL A 117 11.00 -7.83 -4.08
CA VAL A 117 12.32 -7.55 -3.49
C VAL A 117 13.10 -6.77 -4.52
N GLU A 118 13.63 -5.62 -4.10
CA GLU A 118 14.72 -4.97 -4.80
C GLU A 118 16.01 -5.36 -4.08
N SER A 119 16.87 -6.08 -4.79
CA SER A 119 18.22 -6.38 -4.36
C SER A 119 19.15 -5.84 -5.43
N ASP A 120 19.84 -4.74 -5.14
CA ASP A 120 20.93 -4.32 -6.02
C ASP A 120 22.09 -5.30 -5.80
N ALA A 121 22.38 -6.08 -6.84
CA ALA A 121 23.30 -7.22 -6.81
C ALA A 121 24.73 -6.84 -7.24
N GLY A 122 25.10 -5.56 -7.21
CA GLY A 122 26.47 -5.13 -7.49
C GLY A 122 27.47 -5.61 -6.44
N GLU A 123 28.71 -5.91 -6.84
CA GLU A 123 29.80 -6.40 -5.96
C GLU A 123 30.11 -5.50 -4.74
N LYS A 124 29.59 -4.27 -4.72
CA LYS A 124 29.79 -3.28 -3.66
C LYS A 124 28.51 -2.90 -2.91
N ASP A 125 27.36 -3.48 -3.25
CA ASP A 125 26.10 -3.15 -2.58
C ASP A 125 25.71 -4.24 -1.56
N GLY A 126 25.24 -3.79 -0.41
CA GLY A 126 24.71 -4.62 0.67
C GLY A 126 23.29 -4.24 1.06
N ASN A 127 22.64 -3.34 0.30
CA ASN A 127 21.31 -2.85 0.58
C ASN A 127 20.24 -3.64 -0.18
N GLY A 128 19.09 -3.80 0.47
CA GLY A 128 17.91 -4.36 -0.14
C GLY A 128 16.64 -3.78 0.47
N ILE A 129 15.55 -3.87 -0.29
CA ILE A 129 14.23 -3.46 0.18
C ILE A 129 13.25 -4.60 -0.13
N PHE A 130 12.53 -5.02 0.90
CA PHE A 130 11.37 -5.88 0.79
C PHE A 130 10.13 -5.00 0.80
N VAL A 131 9.28 -5.16 -0.21
CA VAL A 131 8.00 -4.44 -0.30
C VAL A 131 6.89 -5.47 -0.35
N THR A 132 5.98 -5.41 0.61
CA THR A 132 4.77 -6.24 0.62
C THR A 132 3.54 -5.34 0.62
N ARG A 133 2.61 -5.58 -0.29
CA ARG A 133 1.36 -4.84 -0.38
C ARG A 133 0.18 -5.75 -0.08
N PHE A 134 -0.67 -5.29 0.82
CA PHE A 134 -1.91 -5.94 1.20
C PHE A 134 -3.08 -5.21 0.55
N TYR A 135 -3.92 -5.95 -0.15
CA TYR A 135 -5.05 -5.41 -0.91
C TYR A 135 -6.36 -5.86 -0.30
N PHE A 136 -7.27 -4.90 -0.12
CA PHE A 136 -8.55 -5.12 0.53
C PHE A 136 -9.70 -4.58 -0.31
N LYS A 137 -10.87 -5.19 -0.17
CA LYS A 137 -12.14 -4.64 -0.65
C LYS A 137 -13.21 -4.72 0.43
N ARG A 138 -14.22 -3.86 0.37
CA ARG A 138 -15.46 -4.04 1.15
C ARG A 138 -16.65 -3.48 0.39
N LYS A 139 -17.86 -3.90 0.76
CA LYS A 139 -19.08 -3.35 0.15
C LYS A 139 -19.21 -1.87 0.51
N LYS A 140 -19.64 -1.07 -0.46
CA LYS A 140 -20.07 0.32 -0.22
C LYS A 140 -21.38 0.36 0.55
#